data_AF-A0A6I3U742-F1
#
_entry.id   AF-A0A6I3U742-F1
#
_cell.length_a   1.000
_cell.length_b   1.000
_cell.length_c   1.000
_cell.angle_alpha   90.00
_cell.angle_beta   90.00
_cell.angle_gamma   90.00
#
_symmetry.space_group_name_H-M   'P 1'
#
loop_
_entity.id
_entity.type
_entity.pdbx_description
1 polymer ?
#
loop_
_entity_poly.entity_id
_entity_poly.type
_entity_poly.pdbx_seq_one_letter_code
_entity_poly.pdbx_strand_id
1 'polypeptide(L)' 'LSVLEAFKKALHIIRGSYAFALIDSENPDVIYVAKNKSPLLIGLGEGYNMVCSDAMAMIRETNQYMEIHDQELVIVKADS' A
#
# COMPACT_ATOMS: atom_id res chain seq x y z
N LEU A 1 -6.44 -19.72 -0.18
CA LEU A 1 -5.49 -18.87 -0.94
C LEU A 1 -4.68 -18.10 0.10
N SER A 2 -3.40 -17.81 -0.14
CA SER A 2 -2.73 -16.81 0.70
C SER A 2 -3.38 -15.45 0.48
N VAL A 3 -3.23 -14.52 1.43
CA VAL A 3 -3.80 -13.16 1.34
C VAL A 3 -3.36 -12.46 0.06
N LEU A 4 -2.08 -12.56 -0.29
CA LEU A 4 -1.53 -12.01 -1.53
C LEU A 4 -2.24 -12.57 -2.77
N GLU A 5 -2.43 -13.88 -2.85
CA GLU A 5 -3.06 -14.53 -4.00
C GLU A 5 -4.57 -14.22 -4.06
N ALA A 6 -5.24 -14.17 -2.92
CA ALA A 6 -6.64 -13.75 -2.84
C ALA A 6 -6.80 -12.30 -3.32
N PHE A 7 -5.92 -11.40 -2.88
CA PHE A 7 -5.97 -9.99 -3.25
C PHE A 7 -5.67 -9.76 -4.72
N LYS A 8 -4.62 -10.39 -5.28
CA LYS A 8 -4.35 -10.37 -6.73
C LYS A 8 -5.56 -10.82 -7.55
N LYS A 9 -6.25 -11.88 -7.09
CA LYS A 9 -7.44 -12.40 -7.76
C LYS A 9 -8.61 -11.42 -7.69
N ALA A 10 -8.79 -10.74 -6.56
CA ALA A 10 -9.80 -9.69 -6.42
C ALA A 10 -9.52 -8.49 -7.34
N LEU A 11 -8.26 -8.04 -7.43
CA LEU A 11 -7.85 -6.93 -8.31
C LEU A 11 -8.11 -7.21 -9.79
N HIS A 12 -8.07 -8.47 -10.24
CA HIS A 12 -8.45 -8.84 -11.61
C HIS A 12 -9.94 -8.69 -11.92
N ILE A 13 -10.80 -8.70 -10.90
CA ILE A 13 -12.26 -8.59 -11.04
C ILE A 13 -12.68 -7.12 -10.95
N ILE A 14 -12.01 -6.34 -10.10
CA ILE A 14 -12.31 -4.93 -9.85
C ILE A 14 -11.99 -4.09 -11.10
N ARG A 15 -12.94 -3.24 -11.48
CA ARG A 15 -12.81 -2.31 -12.61
C ARG A 15 -12.96 -0.87 -12.13
N GLY A 16 -12.19 0.03 -12.74
CA GLY A 16 -12.18 1.45 -12.40
C GLY A 16 -10.94 1.88 -11.62
N SER A 17 -10.99 3.08 -11.07
CA SER A 17 -9.91 3.64 -10.25
C SER A 17 -10.01 3.14 -8.81
N TYR A 18 -8.87 2.80 -8.21
CA TYR A 18 -8.81 2.33 -6.82
C TYR A 18 -7.48 2.65 -6.16
N ALA A 19 -7.52 2.74 -4.84
CA ALA A 19 -6.38 2.80 -3.93
C ALA A 19 -6.72 1.95 -2.71
N PHE A 20 -6.08 0.80 -2.57
CA PHE A 20 -6.35 -0.17 -1.51
C PHE A 20 -5.15 -0.31 -0.58
N ALA A 21 -5.42 -0.38 0.71
CA ALA A 21 -4.52 -0.88 1.74
C ALA A 21 -5.27 -1.99 2.49
N LEU A 22 -4.75 -3.21 2.44
CA LEU A 22 -5.34 -4.40 3.03
C LEU A 22 -4.41 -4.93 4.11
N ILE A 23 -4.98 -5.21 5.28
CA ILE A 23 -4.31 -5.85 6.40
C ILE A 23 -5.04 -7.14 6.71
N ASP A 24 -4.29 -8.22 6.93
CA ASP A 24 -4.81 -9.47 7.45
C ASP A 24 -4.69 -9.47 8.98
N SER A 25 -5.79 -9.76 9.68
CA SER A 25 -5.79 -9.82 11.15
C SER A 25 -4.89 -10.92 11.70
N GLU A 26 -4.62 -11.98 10.94
CA GLU A 26 -3.70 -13.04 11.34
C GLU A 26 -2.22 -12.66 11.13
N ASN A 27 -1.94 -11.64 10.33
CA ASN A 27 -0.59 -11.14 10.05
C ASN A 27 -0.58 -9.61 9.95
N PRO A 28 -0.72 -8.91 11.10
CA PRO A 28 -0.93 -7.46 11.13
C PRO A 28 0.30 -6.63 10.73
N ASP A 29 1.49 -7.26 10.68
CA ASP A 29 2.76 -6.59 10.37
C ASP A 29 2.98 -6.36 8.86
N VAL A 30 2.01 -6.77 8.04
CA VAL A 30 2.08 -6.69 6.58
C VAL A 30 0.88 -5.94 6.02
N ILE A 31 1.16 -4.91 5.21
CA ILE A 31 0.13 -4.17 4.48
C ILE A 31 0.27 -4.49 3.00
N TYR A 32 -0.80 -4.96 2.38
CA TYR A 32 -0.89 -5.18 0.94
C TYR A 32 -1.51 -3.94 0.30
N VAL A 33 -0.76 -3.28 -0.56
CA VAL A 33 -1.14 -2.01 -1.15
C VAL A 33 -1.32 -2.19 -2.64
N ALA A 34 -2.41 -1.68 -3.21
CA ALA A 34 -2.62 -1.69 -4.66
C ALA A 34 -3.25 -0.40 -5.15
N LYS A 35 -2.79 0.09 -6.30
CA LYS A 35 -3.24 1.35 -6.88
C LYS A 35 -3.60 1.17 -8.34
N ASN A 36 -4.62 1.91 -8.79
CA ASN A 36 -4.89 2.15 -10.20
C ASN A 36 -5.57 3.52 -10.32
N LYS A 37 -4.88 4.51 -10.86
CA LYS A 37 -5.32 5.89 -11.16
C LYS A 37 -5.67 6.77 -9.96
N SER A 38 -6.02 6.20 -8.80
CA SER A 38 -6.25 6.96 -7.57
C SER A 38 -4.92 7.27 -6.86
N PRO A 39 -4.76 8.44 -6.22
CA PRO A 39 -3.55 8.76 -5.46
C PRO A 39 -3.28 7.78 -4.31
N LEU A 40 -2.07 7.25 -4.27
CA LEU A 40 -1.55 6.40 -3.20
C LEU A 40 -0.02 6.38 -3.27
N LEU A 41 0.62 6.52 -2.12
CA LEU A 41 2.07 6.56 -1.99
C LEU A 41 2.49 5.92 -0.67
N ILE A 42 3.76 5.53 -0.60
CA ILE A 42 4.39 4.99 0.59
C ILE A 42 5.34 6.04 1.15
N GLY A 43 5.16 6.42 2.41
CA GLY A 43 6.15 7.19 3.17
C GLY A 43 7.16 6.25 3.80
N LEU A 44 8.45 6.58 3.65
CA LEU A 44 9.56 5.79 4.16
C LEU A 44 10.05 6.38 5.49
N GLY A 45 10.11 5.56 6.53
CA GLY A 45 10.58 5.97 7.86
C GLY A 45 11.65 5.02 8.41
N GLU A 46 12.28 5.42 9.51
CA GLU A 46 13.24 4.56 10.21
C GLU A 46 12.48 3.57 11.12
N GLY A 47 12.53 2.28 10.80
CA GLY A 47 11.83 1.23 11.55
C GLY A 47 10.31 1.18 11.32
N TYR A 48 9.78 1.99 10.40
CA TYR A 48 8.38 1.96 10.01
C TYR A 48 8.21 2.41 8.55
N ASN A 49 7.13 1.98 7.92
CA ASN A 49 6.66 2.53 6.65
C ASN A 49 5.19 2.85 6.78
N MET A 50 4.72 3.80 5.99
CA MET A 50 3.34 4.29 6.02
C MET A 50 2.76 4.39 4.63
N VAL A 51 1.43 4.28 4.53
CA VAL A 51 0.70 4.35 3.27
C VAL A 51 -0.32 5.46 3.39
N CYS A 52 -0.32 6.40 2.45
CA CYS A 52 -1.31 7.48 2.43
C CYS A 52 -1.68 7.87 1.01
N SER A 53 -2.85 8.48 0.84
CA SER A 53 -3.29 9.06 -0.42
C SER A 53 -2.69 10.44 -0.70
N ASP A 54 -2.13 11.10 0.32
CA ASP A 54 -1.55 12.45 0.23
C ASP A 54 -0.24 12.53 1.02
N ALA A 55 0.81 13.04 0.39
CA ALA A 55 2.11 13.26 1.03
C ALA A 55 2.04 14.28 2.18
N MET A 56 1.17 15.28 2.09
CA MET A 56 1.01 16.30 3.13
C MET A 56 0.52 15.72 4.46
N ALA A 57 -0.20 14.59 4.43
CA ALA A 57 -0.61 13.90 5.64
C ALA A 57 0.57 13.24 6.38
N MET A 58 1.67 12.98 5.68
CA MET A 58 2.87 12.29 6.22
C MET A 58 4.07 13.22 6.41
N ILE A 59 3.96 14.50 6.03
CA ILE A 59 5.11 15.43 5.98
C ILE A 59 5.80 15.66 7.33
N ARG A 60 5.09 15.43 8.45
CA ARG A 60 5.64 15.52 9.80
C ARG A 60 6.44 14.29 10.21
N GLU A 61 6.17 13.15 9.57
CA GLU A 61 6.79 11.87 9.87
C GLU A 61 7.99 11.61 8.97
N THR A 62 7.85 11.91 7.67
CA THR A 62 8.91 11.74 6.68
C THR A 62 8.74 12.69 5.49
N ASN A 63 9.85 12.98 4.82
CA ASN A 63 9.89 13.66 3.52
C ASN A 63 10.34 12.73 2.38
N GLN A 64 10.54 11.43 2.66
CA GLN A 64 10.91 10.42 1.69
C GLN A 64 9.68 9.62 1.30
N TYR A 65 9.42 9.54 -0.01
CA TYR A 65 8.23 8.88 -0.54
C TYR A 65 8.60 7.97 -1.70
N MET A 66 7.90 6.84 -1.78
CA MET A 66 7.91 5.93 -2.91
C MET A 66 6.54 5.97 -3.58
N GLU A 67 6.53 6.30 -4.87
CA GLU A 67 5.33 6.26 -5.68
C GLU A 67 4.96 4.80 -6.03
N ILE A 68 3.68 4.49 -6.00
CA ILE A 68 3.14 3.21 -6.49
C ILE A 68 2.60 3.45 -7.91
N HIS A 69 2.97 2.59 -8.85
CA HIS A 69 2.48 2.69 -10.22
C HIS A 69 1.07 2.09 -10.38
N ASP A 70 0.40 2.46 -11.47
CA ASP A 70 -0.92 1.93 -11.78
C ASP A 70 -0.85 0.42 -12.03
N GLN A 71 -1.81 -0.30 -11.44
CA GLN A 71 -1.92 -1.76 -11.45
C GLN A 71 -0.78 -2.48 -10.72
N GLU A 72 0.01 -1.75 -9.92
CA GLU A 72 1.03 -2.33 -9.07
C GLU A 72 0.46 -2.78 -7.73
N LEU A 73 1.00 -3.89 -7.22
CA LEU A 73 0.75 -4.39 -5.88
C LEU A 73 2.08 -4.38 -5.11
N VAL A 74 2.11 -3.67 -3.99
CA VAL A 74 3.28 -3.54 -3.11
C VAL A 74 2.97 -4.20 -1.77
N ILE A 75 3.96 -4.90 -1.21
CA ILE A 75 3.90 -5.43 0.14
C ILE A 75 4.74 -4.51 1.02
N VAL A 76 4.09 -3.85 1.96
CA VAL A 76 4.73 -2.92 2.90
C VAL A 76 4.88 -3.62 4.24
N LYS A 77 6.07 -3.52 4.81
CA LYS A 77 6.44 -3.97 6.15
C LYS A 77 7.22 -2.86 6.85
N ALA A 78 7.39 -2.96 8.17
CA ALA A 78 8.39 -2.16 8.85
C ALA A 78 9.77 -2.43 8.22
N ASP A 79 10.54 -1.36 8.01
CA ASP A 79 11.95 -1.50 7.63
C ASP A 79 12.72 -2.12 8.81
N SER A 80 13.70 -2.97 8.52
CA SER A 80 14.48 -3.70 9.54
C SER A 80 15.72 -2.93 9.98
#